data_AF-A0A1G2PEE7-F1
#
_entry.id   AF-A0A1G2PEE7-F1
#
_cell.length_a   1.000
_cell.length_b   1.000
_cell.length_c   1.000
_cell.angle_alpha   90.00
_cell.angle_beta   90.00
_cell.angle_gamma   90.00
#
_symmetry.space_group_name_H-M   'P 1'
#
loop_
_entity.id
_entity.type
_entity.pdbx_description
1 polymer ?
#
loop_
_entity_poly.entity_id
_entity_poly.type
_entity_poly.pdbx_seq_one_letter_code
_entity_poly.pdbx_strand_id
1 'polypeptide(L)' 'MEKVYKILKDGVIVKSTVPGRYAGWKPGKIFGRLDCKSGLKMKKVNRVFFMSWEDAVAAGYRPCKKCRPAPQDNYSI' A
#
# COMPACT_ATOMS: atom_id res chain seq x y z
N MET A 1 13.69 -9.96 15.92
CA MET A 1 12.58 -10.51 15.13
C MET A 1 12.31 -9.57 13.97
N GLU A 2 12.64 -9.97 12.74
CA GLU A 2 12.37 -9.18 11.54
C GLU A 2 10.86 -9.21 11.23
N LYS A 3 10.26 -8.04 11.00
CA LYS A 3 8.83 -7.95 10.65
C LYS A 3 8.67 -8.30 9.16
N VAL A 4 7.83 -9.30 8.89
CA VAL A 4 7.51 -9.69 7.52
C VAL A 4 6.18 -9.08 7.10
N TYR A 5 6.21 -8.30 6.03
CA TYR A 5 5.06 -7.67 5.40
C TYR A 5 4.60 -8.50 4.19
N LYS A 6 3.28 -8.55 3.97
CA LYS A 6 2.67 -9.11 2.77
C LYS A 6 2.52 -7.99 1.75
N ILE A 7 3.34 -8.01 0.71
CA ILE A 7 3.30 -7.05 -0.39
C ILE A 7 2.58 -7.71 -1.56
N LEU A 8 1.66 -6.99 -2.21
CA LEU A 8 1.08 -7.42 -3.48
C LEU A 8 1.94 -6.83 -4.60
N LYS A 9 2.58 -7.71 -5.38
CA LYS A 9 3.45 -7.36 -6.50
C LYS A 9 3.03 -8.17 -7.73
N ASP A 10 2.73 -7.51 -8.85
CA ASP A 10 2.29 -8.18 -10.09
C ASP A 10 1.13 -9.19 -9.87
N GLY A 11 0.21 -8.90 -8.95
CA GLY A 11 -0.91 -9.80 -8.60
C GLY A 11 -0.54 -10.97 -7.67
N VAL A 12 0.72 -11.11 -7.28
CA VAL A 12 1.21 -12.16 -6.37
C VAL A 12 1.53 -11.57 -5.00
N ILE A 13 1.18 -12.28 -3.93
CA ILE A 13 1.55 -11.88 -2.57
C ILE A 13 2.97 -12.36 -2.26
N VAL A 14 3.90 -11.43 -2.11
CA VAL A 14 5.30 -11.69 -1.72
C VAL A 14 5.56 -11.27 -0.28
N LYS A 15 6.50 -11.95 0.38
CA LYS A 15 6.99 -11.58 1.71
C LYS A 15 8.12 -10.58 1.57
N SER A 16 8.08 -9.49 2.35
CA SER A 16 9.08 -8.43 2.35
C SER A 16 9.45 -8.04 3.78
N THR A 17 10.71 -7.67 4.00
CA THR A 17 11.17 -7.11 5.27
C THR A 17 10.81 -5.63 5.43
N VAL A 18 10.43 -4.97 4.34
CA VAL A 18 9.94 -3.59 4.32
C VAL A 18 8.45 -3.52 3.99
N PRO A 19 7.71 -2.53 4.53
CA PRO A 19 6.29 -2.34 4.26
C PRO A 19 5.97 -1.86 2.84
N GLY A 20 6.96 -1.56 2.00
CA GLY A 20 6.75 -1.00 0.66
C GLY A 20 6.50 0.50 0.66
N ARG A 21 6.13 1.07 -0.50
CA ARG A 21 5.92 2.52 -0.67
C ARG A 21 4.47 2.94 -0.42
N TYR A 22 3.51 2.04 -0.67
CA TYR A 22 2.09 2.35 -0.56
C TYR A 22 1.36 1.32 0.30
N ALA A 23 0.29 1.77 0.95
CA ALA A 23 -0.64 0.93 1.68
C ALA A 23 -2.03 0.99 1.04
N GLY A 24 -2.66 -0.17 0.90
CA GLY A 24 -4.00 -0.36 0.36
C GLY A 24 -5.02 -0.80 1.39
N TRP A 25 -6.28 -0.47 1.10
CA TRP A 25 -7.45 -0.98 1.76
C TRP A 25 -8.15 -1.98 0.86
N LYS A 26 -8.14 -3.26 1.24
CA LYS A 26 -8.67 -4.35 0.41
C LYS A 26 -10.18 -4.23 0.09
N PRO A 27 -11.08 -3.94 1.05
CA PRO A 27 -12.51 -3.86 0.77
C PRO A 27 -12.91 -2.77 -0.25
N GLY A 28 -12.27 -1.60 -0.19
CA GLY A 28 -12.58 -0.49 -1.11
C GLY A 28 -11.63 -0.37 -2.30
N LYS A 29 -10.64 -1.26 -2.41
CA LYS A 29 -9.54 -1.20 -3.39
C LYS A 29 -8.95 0.21 -3.52
N ILE A 30 -8.60 0.83 -2.39
CA ILE A 30 -8.00 2.18 -2.36
C ILE A 30 -6.57 2.07 -1.88
N PHE A 31 -5.60 2.65 -2.57
CA PHE A 31 -4.23 2.74 -2.09
C PHE A 31 -3.79 4.18 -1.85
N GLY A 32 -2.84 4.37 -0.93
CA GLY A 32 -2.34 5.66 -0.51
C GLY A 32 -0.95 5.54 0.09
N ARG A 33 -0.39 6.67 0.51
CA ARG A 33 0.85 6.69 1.27
C ARG A 33 0.68 6.03 2.64
N LEU A 34 1.79 5.57 3.21
CA LEU A 34 1.82 4.92 4.53
C LEU A 34 1.36 5.84 5.67
N ASP A 35 1.59 7.15 5.52
CA ASP A 35 1.24 8.21 6.47
C ASP A 35 -0.19 8.73 6.33
N CYS A 36 -0.96 8.19 5.39
CA CYS A 36 -2.31 8.66 5.13
C CYS A 36 -3.17 8.51 6.39
N LYS A 37 -3.61 9.63 6.99
CA LYS A 37 -4.46 9.65 8.19
C LYS A 37 -5.70 8.75 8.08
N SER A 38 -6.25 8.62 6.88
CA SER A 38 -7.40 7.71 6.64
C SER A 38 -6.98 6.24 6.57
N GLY A 39 -5.80 5.94 6.02
CA GLY A 39 -5.22 4.58 6.00
C GLY A 39 -4.77 4.10 7.37
N LEU A 40 -4.22 5.00 8.20
CA LEU A 40 -3.77 4.69 9.56
C LEU A 40 -4.92 4.23 10.47
N LYS A 41 -6.13 4.76 10.28
CA LYS A 41 -7.35 4.38 11.01
C LYS A 41 -7.95 3.03 10.56
N MET A 42 -7.47 2.44 9.47
CA MET A 42 -8.02 1.17 8.97
C MET A 42 -7.54 -0.02 9.80
N LYS A 43 -8.43 -1.02 9.93
CA LYS A 43 -8.09 -2.30 10.55
C LYS A 43 -6.92 -2.95 9.81
N LYS A 44 -5.91 -3.42 10.55
CA LYS A 44 -4.70 -4.05 10.00
C LYS A 44 -5.00 -5.25 9.11
N VAL A 45 -6.07 -6.00 9.39
CA VAL A 45 -6.52 -7.16 8.58
C VAL A 45 -6.91 -6.80 7.14
N ASN A 46 -7.33 -5.56 6.92
CA ASN A 46 -7.73 -5.05 5.61
C ASN A 46 -6.63 -4.26 4.91
N ARG A 47 -5.45 -4.14 5.55
CA ARG A 47 -4.31 -3.40 5.03
C ARG A 47 -3.48 -4.32 4.16
N VAL A 48 -3.27 -3.91 2.92
CA VAL A 48 -2.32 -4.52 1.98
C VAL A 48 -1.21 -3.53 1.72
N PHE A 49 -0.08 -3.99 1.23
CA PHE A 49 1.06 -3.13 0.93
C PHE A 49 1.54 -3.35 -0.50
N PHE A 50 2.14 -2.33 -1.11
CA PHE A 50 2.62 -2.35 -2.49
C PHE A 50 4.03 -1.77 -2.57
N MET A 51 4.89 -2.36 -3.42
CA MET A 51 6.23 -1.81 -3.66
C MET A 51 6.18 -0.59 -4.56
N SER A 52 5.41 -0.66 -5.64
CA SER A 52 5.30 0.41 -6.63
C SER A 52 3.86 0.88 -6.78
N TRP A 53 3.72 2.01 -7.48
CA TRP A 53 2.42 2.51 -7.91
C TRP A 53 1.76 1.54 -8.90
N GLU A 54 2.56 1.02 -9.83
CA GLU A 54 2.12 0.11 -10.87
C GLU A 54 1.55 -1.17 -10.27
N ASP A 55 2.19 -1.73 -9.23
CA ASP A 55 1.67 -2.90 -8.50
C ASP A 55 0.26 -2.65 -7.95
N ALA A 56 0.02 -1.46 -7.40
CA ALA A 56 -1.29 -1.10 -6.85
C ALA A 56 -2.34 -0.96 -7.95
N VAL A 57 -1.98 -0.31 -9.06
CA VAL A 57 -2.87 -0.12 -10.21
C VAL A 57 -3.16 -1.44 -10.92
N ALA A 58 -2.15 -2.28 -11.15
CA ALA A 58 -2.28 -3.61 -11.75
C ALA A 58 -3.17 -4.53 -10.90
N ALA A 59 -3.10 -4.40 -9.57
CA ALA A 59 -4.00 -5.08 -8.65
C ALA A 59 -5.45 -4.51 -8.64
N GLY A 60 -5.72 -3.46 -9.42
CA GLY A 60 -7.03 -2.81 -9.52
C GLY A 60 -7.34 -1.86 -8.36
N TYR A 61 -6.33 -1.32 -7.69
CA TYR A 61 -6.53 -0.32 -6.63
C TYR A 61 -6.49 1.09 -7.22
N ARG A 62 -7.39 1.94 -6.74
CA ARG A 62 -7.44 3.37 -7.11
C ARG A 62 -6.71 4.24 -6.07
N PRO A 63 -6.14 5.38 -6.48
CA PRO A 63 -5.47 6.27 -5.55
C PRO A 63 -6.45 6.92 -4.55
N CYS A 64 -5.96 7.11 -3.34
CA CYS A 64 -6.70 7.76 -2.26
C CYS A 64 -6.88 9.24 -2.58
N LYS A 65 -8.14 9.69 -2.65
CA LYS A 65 -8.49 11.09 -2.95
C LYS A 65 -7.97 12.10 -1.92
N LYS A 66 -7.68 11.65 -0.68
CA LYS A 66 -7.24 12.50 0.43
C LYS A 66 -5.74 12.76 0.41
N CYS A 67 -4.92 11.70 0.41
CA CYS A 67 -3.47 11.89 0.37
C CYS A 67 -2.95 12.14 -1.04
N ARG A 68 -3.73 11.79 -2.08
CA ARG A 68 -3.38 11.94 -3.49
C ARG A 68 -1.95 11.44 -3.74
N PRO A 69 -1.72 10.13 -3.57
CA PRO A 69 -0.39 9.59 -3.79
C PRO A 69 0.04 9.89 -5.24
N ALA A 70 1.33 10.07 -5.47
CA ALA A 70 1.91 10.19 -6.81
C ALA A 70 2.82 8.99 -7.10
N PRO A 71 3.03 8.58 -8.37
CA PRO A 71 3.86 7.42 -8.70
C PRO A 71 5.28 7.48 -8.12
N GLN A 72 5.81 8.69 -8.01
CA GLN A 72 7.18 9.00 -7.61
C GLN A 72 7.26 9.47 -6.15
N ASP A 73 6.22 9.21 -5.34
CA ASP A 73 6.23 9.60 -3.93
C ASP A 73 7.44 8.94 -3.24
N ASN A 74 8.46 9.75 -3.01
CA ASN A 74 9.71 9.35 -2.38
C ASN A 74 9.62 9.64 -0.88
N TYR A 75 8.54 9.14 -0.27
CA TYR A 75 8.31 9.30 1.15
C TYR A 75 9.40 8.53 1.91
N SER A 76 10.39 9.27 2.42
CA SER A 76 11.38 8.76 3.36
C SER A 76 10.67 8.39 4.66
N ILE A 77 10.75 7.12 5.04
CA ILE A 77 10.28 6.60 6.33
C ILE A 77 11.20 7.04 7.45
#